data_AF-A0A0W8DG09-F1
#
_entry.id   AF-A0A0W8DG09-F1
#
_cell.length_a   1.000
_cell.length_b   1.000
_cell.length_c   1.000
_cell.angle_alpha   90.00
_cell.angle_beta   90.00
_cell.angle_gamma   90.00
#
_symmetry.space_group_name_H-M   'P 1'
#
loop_
_entity.id
_entity.type
_entity.pdbx_description
1 polymer ?
#
loop_
_entity_poly.entity_id
_entity_poly.type
_entity_poly.pdbx_seq_one_letter_code
_entity_poly.pdbx_strand_id
1 'polypeptide(L)'
;MASIDEPLDLIKLSVAERIYVKCRGDRELRGKRITHLRQYPTSIAAMDFNHDGSVLAIAASYTYEQGEKDHPNDAIFLHTVQDAEVRPKKKAAA
;
A
#
# COMPACT_ATOMS: atom_id res chain seq x y z
N MET A 1 10.24 18.94 -11.01
CA MET A 1 9.34 17.78 -11.06
C MET A 1 10.14 16.62 -10.49
N ALA A 2 9.84 16.16 -9.27
CA ALA A 2 10.74 15.28 -8.51
C ALA A 2 10.86 13.90 -9.18
N SER A 3 12.09 13.42 -9.39
CA SER A 3 12.35 12.01 -9.60
C SER A 3 11.90 11.25 -8.35
N ILE A 4 11.22 10.12 -8.56
CA ILE A 4 10.86 9.22 -7.46
C ILE A 4 12.01 8.23 -7.41
N ASP A 5 12.89 8.39 -6.43
CA ASP A 5 14.13 7.62 -6.33
C ASP A 5 13.90 6.32 -5.53
N GLU A 6 12.92 6.30 -4.61
CA GLU A 6 12.59 5.13 -3.81
C GLU A 6 11.08 4.83 -3.78
N PRO A 7 10.68 3.54 -3.63
CA PRO A 7 9.26 3.17 -3.51
C PRO A 7 8.54 3.84 -2.32
N LEU A 8 9.27 4.27 -1.28
CA LEU A 8 8.73 5.00 -0.13
C LEU A 8 8.22 6.41 -0.47
N ASP A 9 8.78 7.06 -1.50
CA ASP A 9 8.38 8.40 -1.92
C ASP A 9 6.96 8.40 -2.51
N LEU A 10 6.57 7.28 -3.13
CA LEU A 10 5.21 7.08 -3.63
C LEU A 10 4.17 7.03 -2.50
N ILE A 11 4.53 6.37 -1.39
CA ILE A 11 3.70 6.24 -0.19
C ILE A 11 3.53 7.61 0.49
N LYS A 12 4.61 8.41 0.56
CA LYS A 12 4.59 9.77 1.12
C LYS A 12 3.77 10.76 0.29
N LEU A 13 3.75 10.63 -1.04
CA LEU A 13 2.91 11.46 -1.92
C LEU A 13 1.40 11.15 -1.76
N SER A 14 1.03 9.98 -1.24
CA SER A 14 -0.36 9.57 -0.99
C SER A 14 -1.00 10.21 0.26
N VAL A 15 -0.28 11.04 1.01
CA VAL A 15 -0.74 11.56 2.31
C VAL A 15 -1.90 12.57 2.16
N ALA A 16 -2.14 13.12 0.97
CA ALA A 16 -3.23 14.08 0.71
C ALA A 16 -4.28 13.53 -0.27
N GLU A 17 -5.02 12.47 0.12
CA GLU A 17 -6.20 11.89 -0.54
C GLU A 17 -6.07 11.46 -2.03
N ARG A 18 -4.97 11.80 -2.69
CA ARG A 18 -4.66 11.55 -4.10
C ARG A 18 -3.46 10.63 -4.16
N ILE A 19 -3.67 9.44 -4.70
CA ILE A 19 -2.60 8.48 -4.94
C ILE A 19 -2.06 8.74 -6.35
N TYR A 20 -0.76 8.99 -6.46
CA TYR A 20 -0.04 9.04 -7.72
C TYR A 20 0.80 7.78 -7.82
N VAL A 21 0.63 6.98 -8.88
CA VAL A 21 1.47 5.81 -9.16
C VAL A 21 2.26 6.10 -10.43
N LYS A 22 3.58 6.24 -10.30
CA LYS A 22 4.49 6.41 -11.43
C LYS A 22 4.78 5.05 -12.02
N CYS A 23 4.28 4.80 -13.23
CA CYS A 23 4.56 3.58 -13.97
C CYS A 23 5.86 3.73 -14.79
N ARG A 24 6.49 2.61 -15.17
CA ARG A 24 7.58 2.62 -16.16
C ARG A 24 7.12 3.30 -17.47
N GLY A 25 7.96 4.19 -18.00
CA GLY A 25 7.74 4.92 -19.26
C GLY A 25 6.90 6.20 -19.14
N ASP A 26 7.10 6.99 -18.08
CA ASP A 26 6.43 8.30 -17.84
C ASP A 26 4.89 8.27 -17.79
N ARG A 27 4.29 7.10 -17.65
CA ARG A 27 2.85 6.95 -17.45
C ARG A 27 2.49 7.26 -16.00
N GLU A 28 1.65 8.26 -15.79
CA GLU A 28 1.06 8.57 -14.49
C GLU A 28 -0.36 8.01 -14.39
N LEU A 29 -0.62 7.20 -13.35
CA LEU A 29 -1.97 6.81 -12.99
C LEU A 29 -2.52 7.79 -11.93
N ARG A 30 -3.74 8.28 -12.16
CA ARG A 30 -4.48 9.14 -11.23
C ARG A 30 -5.61 8.34 -10.59
N GLY A 31 -5.58 8.22 -9.27
CA GLY A 31 -6.60 7.49 -8.51
C GLY A 31 -6.95 8.17 -7.17
N LYS A 32 -8.13 7.83 -6.65
CA LYS A 32 -8.48 8.11 -5.25
C LYS A 32 -8.17 6.89 -4.42
N ARG A 33 -7.66 7.11 -3.20
CA ARG A 33 -7.52 6.03 -2.21
C ARG A 33 -8.90 5.45 -1.88
N ILE A 34 -9.09 4.14 -2.07
CA ILE A 34 -10.36 3.46 -1.80
C ILE A 34 -10.42 2.88 -0.37
N THR A 35 -9.30 2.36 0.13
CA THR A 35 -9.17 1.80 1.47
C THR A 35 -7.81 2.13 2.08
N HIS A 36 -7.74 2.01 3.40
CA HIS A 36 -6.50 2.06 4.16
C HIS A 36 -6.59 0.96 5.21
N LEU A 37 -5.66 0.02 5.16
CA LEU A 37 -5.59 -1.09 6.11
C LEU A 37 -5.05 -0.61 7.45
N ARG A 38 -5.18 -1.46 8.48
CA ARG A 38 -4.59 -1.21 9.79
C ARG A 38 -3.07 -1.10 9.68
N GLN A 39 -2.46 -0.42 10.64
CA GLN A 39 -1.01 -0.39 10.76
C GLN A 39 -0.46 -1.79 11.12
N TYR A 40 0.67 -2.15 10.51
CA TYR A 40 1.40 -3.39 10.80
C TYR A 40 2.56 -3.11 11.76
N PRO A 41 3.04 -4.12 12.50
CA PRO A 41 4.11 -3.95 13.49
C PRO A 41 5.42 -3.42 12.90
N THR A 42 5.68 -3.73 11.63
CA THR A 42 6.87 -3.31 10.89
C THR A 42 6.49 -2.80 9.51
N SER A 43 7.51 -2.45 8.73
CA SER A 43 7.44 -2.19 7.30
C SER A 43 6.85 -3.40 6.55
N ILE A 44 6.31 -3.15 5.35
CA ILE A 44 5.77 -4.19 4.48
C ILE A 44 6.82 -4.53 3.43
N ALA A 45 7.30 -5.77 3.45
CA ALA A 45 8.31 -6.25 2.51
C ALA A 45 7.70 -6.79 1.21
N ALA A 46 6.52 -7.43 1.30
CA ALA A 46 5.80 -7.98 0.14
C ALA A 46 4.30 -8.10 0.41
N MET A 47 3.50 -8.09 -0.65
CA MET A 47 2.06 -8.36 -0.60
C MET A 47 1.62 -9.09 -1.88
N ASP A 48 0.64 -9.99 -1.77
CA ASP A 48 0.02 -10.64 -2.93
C ASP A 48 -1.41 -11.08 -2.64
N PHE A 49 -2.27 -11.04 -3.67
CA PHE A 49 -3.63 -11.58 -3.57
C PHE A 49 -3.63 -13.06 -3.91
N ASN A 50 -4.53 -13.82 -3.29
CA ASN A 50 -4.83 -15.16 -3.77
C ASN A 50 -5.57 -15.11 -5.13
N HIS A 51 -5.75 -16.27 -5.75
CA HIS A 51 -6.25 -16.38 -7.13
C HIS A 51 -7.58 -15.66 -7.42
N ASP A 52 -8.50 -15.63 -6.47
CA ASP A 52 -9.82 -14.99 -6.62
C ASP A 52 -9.91 -13.59 -6.00
N GLY A 53 -8.82 -13.09 -5.39
CA GLY A 53 -8.77 -11.78 -4.74
C GLY A 53 -9.53 -11.69 -3.41
N SER A 54 -10.01 -12.79 -2.85
CA SER A 54 -10.73 -12.80 -1.56
C SER A 54 -9.80 -12.67 -0.35
N VAL A 55 -8.50 -12.87 -0.52
CA VAL A 55 -7.49 -12.76 0.54
C VAL A 55 -6.26 -12.02 0.02
N LEU A 56 -5.78 -11.06 0.81
CA LEU A 56 -4.50 -10.39 0.61
C LEU A 56 -3.50 -10.91 1.66
N ALA A 57 -2.42 -11.54 1.21
CA ALA A 57 -1.29 -11.91 2.04
C ALA A 57 -0.31 -10.74 2.17
N ILE A 58 0.13 -10.44 3.39
CA ILE A 58 0.96 -9.28 3.71
C ILE A 58 2.13 -9.75 4.57
N ALA A 59 3.35 -9.62 4.04
CA ALA A 59 4.57 -9.90 4.76
C ALA A 59 5.03 -8.62 5.49
N ALA A 60 4.88 -8.61 6.80
CA ALA A 60 5.42 -7.57 7.67
C ALA A 60 6.82 -8.00 8.11
N SER A 61 7.84 -7.35 7.55
CA SER A 61 9.24 -7.57 7.89
C SER A 61 10.00 -6.27 7.71
N TYR A 62 10.98 -6.04 8.58
CA TYR A 62 11.77 -4.82 8.52
C TYR A 62 12.61 -4.76 7.25
N THR A 63 12.44 -3.72 6.44
CA THR A 63 13.09 -3.57 5.14
C THR A 63 14.42 -2.81 5.19
N TYR A 64 15.04 -2.71 6.38
CA TYR A 64 16.34 -2.06 6.58
C TYR A 64 16.39 -0.54 6.27
N GLU A 65 15.25 0.13 6.23
CA GLU A 65 15.12 1.54 5.82
C GLU A 65 15.81 2.58 6.74
N GLN A 66 16.33 2.15 7.89
CA GLN A 66 17.03 2.97 8.89
C GLN A 66 18.35 2.31 9.35
N GLY A 67 18.85 1.32 8.61
CA GLY A 67 20.01 0.53 9.02
C GLY A 67 19.69 -0.51 10.09
N GLU A 68 20.74 -1.02 10.74
CA GLU A 68 20.63 -2.05 11.76
C GLU A 68 20.00 -1.49 13.04
N LYS A 69 18.84 -2.03 13.43
CA LYS A 69 18.13 -1.64 14.63
C LYS A 69 17.29 -2.80 15.15
N ASP A 70 16.88 -2.69 16.41
CA ASP A 70 15.87 -3.58 16.96
C ASP A 70 14.52 -3.34 16.28
N HIS A 71 13.82 -4.42 15.95
CA HIS A 71 12.52 -4.39 15.30
C HIS A 71 11.66 -5.57 15.73
N PRO A 72 10.32 -5.44 15.68
CA PRO A 72 9.42 -6.56 15.91
C PRO A 72 9.71 -7.75 14.99
N ASN A 73 9.36 -8.95 15.44
CA ASN A 73 9.53 -10.18 14.67
C ASN A 73 8.75 -10.14 13.35
N ASP A 74 9.31 -10.79 12.34
CA ASP A 74 8.68 -10.98 11.04
C ASP A 74 7.39 -11.79 11.17
N ALA A 75 6.36 -11.39 10.42
CA ALA A 75 5.07 -12.07 10.41
C ALA A 75 4.38 -11.96 9.05
N ILE A 76 3.61 -13.00 8.72
CA ILE A 76 2.70 -13.00 7.57
C ILE A 76 1.27 -12.84 8.10
N PHE A 77 0.57 -11.83 7.60
CA PHE A 77 -0.82 -11.58 7.90
C PHE A 77 -1.69 -11.90 6.69
N LEU A 78 -2.84 -12.54 6.93
CA LEU A 78 -3.88 -12.71 5.93
C LEU A 78 -5.00 -11.70 6.20
N HIS A 79 -5.35 -10.90 5.20
CA HIS A 79 -6.47 -9.97 5.26
C HIS A 79 -7.58 -10.47 4.34
N THR A 80 -8.73 -10.80 4.91
CA THR A 80 -9.92 -11.16 4.13
C THR A 80 -10.50 -9.92 3.48
N VAL A 81 -10.65 -9.98 2.17
CA VAL A 81 -11.04 -8.84 1.36
C VAL A 81 -12.54 -8.61 1.42
N GLN A 82 -12.95 -7.39 1.76
CA GLN A 82 -14.36 -7.01 1.80
C GLN A 82 -14.76 -6.20 0.58
N ASP A 83 -15.93 -6.48 0.00
CA ASP A 83 -16.46 -5.75 -1.16
C ASP A 83 -16.47 -4.22 -0.96
N ALA A 84 -16.73 -3.75 0.26
CA ALA A 84 -16.77 -2.33 0.59
C ALA A 84 -15.40 -1.62 0.50
N GLU A 85 -14.29 -2.38 0.53
CA GLU A 85 -12.93 -1.83 0.54
C GLU A 85 -12.30 -1.77 -0.86
N VAL A 86 -12.75 -2.63 -1.78
CA VAL A 86 -12.23 -2.73 -3.15
C VAL A 86 -13.15 -2.08 -4.19
N ARG A 87 -14.45 -1.98 -3.91
CA ARG A 87 -15.39 -1.39 -4.88
C ARG A 87 -15.34 0.14 -4.86
N PRO A 88 -15.55 0.79 -6.02
CA PRO A 88 -15.68 2.24 -6.09
C PRO A 88 -16.78 2.76 -5.16
N LYS A 89 -16.41 3.67 -4.25
CA LYS A 89 -17.37 4.32 -3.36
C LYS A 89 -18.21 5.30 -4.17
N LYS A 90 -19.53 5.14 -4.15
CA LYS A 90 -20.46 6.13 -4.73
C LYS A 90 -20.23 7.46 -4.02
N LYS A 91 -20.13 8.56 -4.77
CA LYS A 91 -20.13 9.89 -4.16
C LYS A 91 -21.47 10.04 -3.42
N ALA A 92 -21.42 10.39 -2.14
CA ALA A 92 -22.61 10.91 -1.46
C ALA A 92 -23.06 12.15 -2.24
N ALA A 93 -24.34 12.21 -2.61
CA ALA A 93 -24.91 13.42 -3.19
C ALA A 93 -24.76 14.54 -2.16
N ALA A 94 -24.19 15.66 -2.58
CA ALA A 94 -24.01 16.85 -1.77
C ALA A 94 -25.34 17.61 -1.64
#